data_AF-A0A1G9Q1W0-F1
#
_entry.id   AF-A0A1G9Q1W0-F1
#
_cell.length_a   1.000
_cell.length_b   1.000
_cell.length_c   1.000
_cell.angle_alpha   90.00
_cell.angle_beta   90.00
_cell.angle_gamma   90.00
#
_symmetry.space_group_name_H-M   'P 1'
#
loop_
_entity.id
_entity.type
_entity.pdbx_description
1 polymer ?
#
loop_
_entity_poly.entity_id
_entity_poly.type
_entity_poly.pdbx_seq_one_letter_code
_entity_poly.pdbx_strand_id
1 'polypeptide(L)'
;MELEECREQIDVIDKKMTQLLEQRMAIVARVAEYKEMHHMDVYDPKREIAVLDKIAILTKNEKLIPHIKQIYTCIMDESKKYERKRMER
;
A
#
# COMPACT_ATOMS: atom_id res chain seq x y z
N MET A 1 -11.39 9.75 28.10
CA MET A 1 -10.43 9.13 27.18
C MET A 1 -9.25 10.07 27.13
N GLU A 2 -8.19 9.70 27.84
CA GLU A 2 -6.99 10.52 27.95
C GLU A 2 -6.13 10.39 26.68
N LEU A 3 -5.28 11.38 26.40
CA LEU A 3 -4.42 11.38 25.21
C LEU A 3 -3.57 10.11 25.10
N GLU A 4 -3.15 9.56 26.24
CA GLU A 4 -2.30 8.38 26.28
C GLU A 4 -3.06 7.11 25.87
N GLU A 5 -4.31 6.96 26.30
CA GLU A 5 -5.18 5.84 25.88
C GLU A 5 -5.45 5.88 24.37
N CYS A 6 -5.52 7.07 23.76
CA CYS A 6 -5.61 7.21 22.31
C CYS A 6 -4.34 6.72 21.62
N ARG A 7 -3.16 7.04 22.16
CA ARG A 7 -1.87 6.64 21.58
C ARG A 7 -1.66 5.14 21.66
N GLU A 8 -1.97 4.52 22.79
CA GLU A 8 -1.87 3.06 22.94
C GLU A 8 -2.77 2.33 21.93
N GLN A 9 -3.98 2.85 21.67
CA GLN A 9 -4.86 2.30 20.64
C GLN A 9 -4.29 2.46 19.23
N ILE A 10 -3.66 3.59 18.94
CA ILE A 10 -2.96 3.82 17.67
C ILE A 10 -1.81 2.83 17.52
N ASP A 11 -0.98 2.63 18.54
CA ASP A 11 0.15 1.70 18.49
C ASP A 11 -0.28 0.26 18.18
N VAL A 12 -1.42 -0.17 18.74
CA VAL A 12 -2.01 -1.49 18.45
C VAL A 12 -2.45 -1.59 16.98
N ILE A 13 -3.00 -0.51 16.42
CA ILE A 13 -3.40 -0.46 15.01
C ILE A 13 -2.16 -0.43 14.12
N ASP A 14 -1.16 0.38 14.45
CA ASP A 14 0.09 0.52 13.71
C ASP A 14 0.82 -0.82 13.61
N LYS A 15 0.87 -1.59 14.70
CA LYS A 15 1.43 -2.95 14.68
C LYS A 15 0.74 -3.85 13.66
N LYS A 16 -0.59 -3.79 13.55
CA LYS A 16 -1.35 -4.56 12.55
C LYS A 16 -1.09 -4.04 11.15
N MET A 17 -1.03 -2.72 10.96
CA MET A 17 -0.71 -2.12 9.66
C MET A 17 0.68 -2.54 9.18
N THR A 18 1.69 -2.53 10.05
CA THR A 18 3.05 -3.00 9.71
C THR A 18 3.04 -4.44 9.22
N GLN A 19 2.38 -5.35 9.94
CA GLN A 19 2.28 -6.76 9.53
C GLN A 19 1.59 -6.93 8.17
N LEU A 20 0.52 -6.18 7.92
CA LEU A 20 -0.18 -6.20 6.63
C LEU A 20 0.67 -5.63 5.50
N LEU A 21 1.44 -4.57 5.77
CA LEU A 21 2.35 -3.97 4.80
C LEU A 21 3.50 -4.92 4.45
N GLU A 22 4.07 -5.64 5.42
CA GLU A 22 5.08 -6.66 5.18
C GLU A 22 4.55 -7.79 4.28
N GLN A 23 3.35 -8.31 4.58
CA GLN A 23 2.69 -9.31 3.74
C GLN A 23 2.46 -8.78 2.32
N ARG A 24 2.02 -7.52 2.21
CA ARG A 24 1.83 -6.85 0.92
C ARG A 24 3.16 -6.75 0.15
N MET A 25 4.28 -6.43 0.81
CA MET A 25 5.60 -6.33 0.17
C MET A 25 6.13 -7.69 -0.28
N ALA A 26 5.86 -8.77 0.46
CA ALA A 26 6.18 -10.13 0.02
C ALA A 26 5.42 -10.51 -1.26
N ILE A 27 4.17 -10.06 -1.42
CA ILE A 27 3.41 -10.26 -2.66
C ILE A 27 3.98 -9.37 -3.79
N VAL A 28 4.35 -8.12 -3.50
CA VAL A 28 5.00 -7.23 -4.50
C VAL A 28 6.29 -7.85 -5.03
N ALA A 29 7.10 -8.51 -4.18
CA ALA A 29 8.29 -9.24 -4.64
C ALA A 29 7.96 -10.30 -5.70
N ARG A 30 6.89 -11.09 -5.49
CA ARG A 30 6.44 -12.10 -6.45
C ARG A 30 5.89 -11.46 -7.74
N VAL A 31 5.24 -10.30 -7.63
CA VAL A 31 4.78 -9.53 -8.79
C VAL A 31 5.97 -9.00 -9.60
N ALA A 32 7.04 -8.55 -8.94
CA ALA A 32 8.28 -8.13 -9.59
C ALA A 32 8.88 -9.26 -10.43
N GLU A 33 9.05 -10.44 -9.83
CA GLU A 33 9.58 -11.64 -10.49
C GLU A 33 8.73 -12.06 -11.70
N TYR A 34 7.40 -11.99 -11.56
CA TYR A 34 6.48 -12.24 -12.66
C TYR A 34 6.65 -11.23 -13.80
N LYS A 35 6.65 -9.93 -13.49
CA LYS A 35 6.76 -8.89 -14.51
C LYS A 35 8.10 -8.93 -15.22
N GLU A 36 9.18 -9.24 -14.51
CA GLU A 36 10.51 -9.41 -15.08
C GLU A 36 10.54 -10.55 -16.10
N MET A 37 10.01 -11.72 -15.72
CA MET A 37 9.91 -12.89 -16.60
C MET A 37 9.07 -12.62 -17.86
N HIS A 38 8.07 -11.73 -17.76
CA HIS A 38 7.18 -11.38 -18.85
C HIS A 38 7.54 -10.05 -19.55
N HIS A 39 8.69 -9.44 -19.23
CA HIS A 39 9.14 -8.14 -19.77
C HIS A 39 8.08 -7.02 -19.65
N MET A 40 7.36 -6.98 -18.52
CA MET A 40 6.34 -5.98 -18.23
C MET A 40 6.91 -4.81 -17.42
N ASP A 41 6.34 -3.63 -17.63
CA ASP A 41 6.72 -2.43 -16.90
C ASP A 41 6.26 -2.46 -15.42
N VAL A 42 7.07 -1.84 -14.55
CA VAL A 42 6.72 -1.64 -13.14
C VAL A 42 5.52 -0.70 -13.00
N TYR A 43 5.44 0.32 -13.85
CA TYR A 43 4.38 1.33 -13.79
C TYR A 43 3.12 0.86 -14.52
N ASP A 44 2.04 0.67 -13.75
CA ASP A 44 0.72 0.33 -14.28
C ASP A 44 -0.34 1.33 -13.76
N PRO A 45 -0.61 2.42 -14.51
CA PRO A 45 -1.55 3.45 -14.07
C PRO A 45 -2.98 2.93 -13.95
N LYS A 46 -3.38 1.95 -14.78
CA LYS A 46 -4.72 1.36 -14.73
C LYS A 46 -4.90 0.59 -13.41
N ARG A 47 -3.87 -0.14 -13.00
CA ARG A 47 -3.87 -0.87 -11.73
C ARG A 47 -3.93 0.08 -10.54
N GLU A 48 -3.19 1.19 -10.56
CA GLU A 48 -3.16 2.19 -9.48
C GLU A 48 -4.53 2.84 -9.29
N ILE A 49 -5.16 3.30 -10.39
CA ILE A 49 -6.52 3.87 -10.35
C ILE A 49 -7.50 2.85 -9.75
N ALA A 50 -7.44 1.59 -10.19
CA ALA A 50 -8.31 0.54 -9.68
C ALA A 50 -8.07 0.22 -8.18
N VAL A 51 -6.87 0.42 -7.62
CA VAL A 51 -6.66 0.35 -6.17
C VAL A 51 -7.37 1.52 -5.50
N LEU A 52 -7.11 2.75 -5.95
CA LEU A 52 -7.62 3.96 -5.30
C LEU A 52 -9.15 4.02 -5.30
N ASP A 53 -9.80 3.55 -6.38
CA ASP A 53 -11.25 3.48 -6.46
C ASP A 53 -11.84 2.44 -5.52
N LYS A 54 -11.22 1.25 -5.44
CA LYS A 54 -11.62 0.21 -4.48
C LYS A 54 -11.51 0.72 -3.05
N ILE A 55 -10.42 1.41 -2.72
CA ILE A 55 -10.20 1.97 -1.38
C ILE A 55 -11.20 3.08 -1.07
N ALA A 56 -11.54 3.93 -2.05
CA ALA A 56 -12.60 4.92 -1.89
C ALA A 56 -13.94 4.27 -1.52
N ILE A 57 -14.32 3.21 -2.24
CA ILE A 57 -15.58 2.46 -2.00
C ILE A 57 -15.57 1.78 -0.62
N LEU A 58 -14.42 1.26 -0.17
CA LEU A 58 -14.29 0.62 1.15
C LEU A 58 -14.31 1.63 2.31
N THR A 59 -14.00 2.90 2.04
CA THR A 59 -13.94 3.95 3.05
C THR A 59 -15.34 4.47 3.34
N LYS A 60 -15.91 4.06 4.47
CA LYS A 60 -17.28 4.46 4.88
C LYS A 60 -17.45 5.96 5.12
N ASN A 61 -16.40 6.63 5.59
CA ASN A 61 -16.44 8.07 5.86
C ASN A 61 -15.88 8.83 4.65
N GLU A 62 -16.77 9.44 3.88
CA GLU A 62 -16.41 10.17 2.66
C GLU A 62 -15.36 11.27 2.90
N LYS A 63 -15.39 11.91 4.07
CA LYS A 63 -14.42 12.95 4.43
C LYS A 63 -12.99 12.41 4.57
N LEU A 64 -12.85 11.11 4.86
CA LEU A 64 -11.54 10.46 4.97
C LEU A 64 -11.02 9.94 3.63
N ILE A 65 -11.84 9.84 2.58
CA ILE A 65 -11.44 9.32 1.28
C ILE A 65 -10.17 10.00 0.74
N PRO A 66 -10.05 11.35 0.73
CA PRO A 66 -8.84 12.00 0.21
C PRO A 66 -7.58 11.62 0.99
N HIS A 67 -7.70 11.51 2.32
CA HIS A 67 -6.58 11.15 3.20
C HIS A 67 -6.16 9.69 3.01
N ILE A 68 -7.12 8.77 2.96
CA ILE A 68 -6.85 7.35 2.75
C ILE A 68 -6.27 7.12 1.35
N LYS A 69 -6.80 7.78 0.31
CA LYS A 69 -6.22 7.72 -1.05
C LYS A 69 -4.75 8.13 -1.05
N GLN A 70 -4.40 9.22 -0.36
CA GLN A 70 -3.02 9.70 -0.29
C GLN A 70 -2.09 8.66 0.38
N ILE A 71 -2.54 8.03 1.47
CA ILE A 71 -1.77 6.97 2.14
C ILE A 71 -1.52 5.79 1.19
N TYR A 72 -2.55 5.36 0.45
CA TYR A 72 -2.41 4.27 -0.51
C TYR A 72 -1.49 4.62 -1.68
N THR A 73 -1.51 5.87 -2.15
CA THR A 73 -0.53 6.35 -3.14
C THR A 73 0.90 6.21 -2.63
N CYS A 74 1.17 6.67 -1.40
CA CYS A 74 2.50 6.52 -0.78
C CYS A 74 2.92 5.04 -0.68
N ILE A 75 2.01 4.16 -0.26
CA ILE A 75 2.28 2.71 -0.20
C ILE A 75 2.61 2.15 -1.59
N MET A 76 1.86 2.54 -2.62
CA MET A 76 2.11 2.11 -4.00
C MET A 76 3.45 2.63 -4.53
N ASP A 77 3.82 3.87 -4.23
CA ASP A 77 5.09 4.45 -4.65
C ASP A 77 6.28 3.74 -4.02
N GLU A 78 6.24 3.45 -2.72
CA GLU A 78 7.28 2.65 -2.06
C GLU A 78 7.34 1.22 -2.59
N SER A 79 6.18 0.64 -2.94
CA SER A 79 6.13 -0.68 -3.58
C SER A 79 6.83 -0.71 -4.93
N LYS A 80 6.58 0.31 -5.77
CA LYS A 80 7.25 0.46 -7.07
C LYS A 80 8.76 0.64 -6.91
N LYS A 81 9.21 1.40 -5.90
CA LYS A 81 10.65 1.54 -5.58
C LYS A 81 11.26 0.20 -5.19
N TYR A 82 10.57 -0.55 -4.34
CA TYR A 82 11.01 -1.89 -3.93
C TYR A 82 11.06 -2.87 -5.12
N GLU A 83 10.03 -2.86 -5.97
CA GLU A 83 9.94 -3.66 -7.20
C GLU A 83 11.10 -3.36 -8.15
N ARG A 84 11.37 -2.08 -8.48
CA ARG A 84 12.50 -1.67 -9.33
C ARG A 84 13.83 -2.17 -8.78
N LYS A 85 14.08 -1.98 -7.48
CA LYS A 85 15.32 -2.42 -6.83
C LYS A 85 15.52 -3.94 -6.90
N ARG A 86 14.44 -4.73 -7.02
CA ARG A 86 14.53 -6.18 -7.19
C ARG A 86 14.80 -6.58 -8.64
N MET A 87 14.21 -5.89 -9.61
CA MET A 87 14.41 -6.17 -11.04
C MET A 87 15.77 -5.66 -11.57
N GLU A 88 16.44 -4.76 -10.85
CA GLU A 88 17.80 -4.28 -11.17
C GLU A 88 18.93 -5.19 -10.64
N ARG A 89 18.61 -6.25 -9.89
CA ARG A 89 19.58 -7.14 -9.24
C ARG A 89 19.85 -8.39 -10.05
#